data_AF-A0ABD5NV82-F1
#
_entry.id   AF-A0ABD5NV82-F1
#
_cell.length_a   1.000
_cell.length_b   1.000
_cell.length_c   1.000
_cell.angle_alpha   90.00
_cell.angle_beta   90.00
_cell.angle_gamma   90.00
#
_symmetry.space_group_name_H-M   'P 1'
#
loop_
_entity.id
_entity.type
_entity.pdbx_description
1 polymer ?
#
loop_
_entity_poly.entity_id
_entity_poly.type
_entity_poly.pdbx_seq_one_letter_code
_entity_poly.pdbx_strand_id
1 'polypeptide(L)'
;MDGVRKITFTGSTEVGHHIMRNAADRAAPVTLELGGKSPFIVFPNADIETAVESVAGVMYYNTGQSCDAPSRVFVHEDVEDEFMDAFLERTTEEVVGDPLREGTTMGPLASKAQFEKVTNYLDVGRKEGASIAAGGEIPDGEEFEDGWFVDPTVFTDASRHFSAPRR
;
A
#
# COMPACT_ATOMS: atom_id res chain seq x y z
N MET A 1 8.18 15.83 31.40
CA MET A 1 8.07 16.60 30.13
C MET A 1 7.41 17.97 30.39
N ASP A 2 7.80 18.67 31.46
CA ASP A 2 7.24 19.98 31.79
C ASP A 2 7.86 21.01 30.84
N GLY A 3 7.07 21.45 29.85
CA GLY A 3 7.51 22.42 28.84
C GLY A 3 7.05 22.13 27.41
N VAL A 4 6.56 20.93 27.11
CA VAL A 4 6.05 20.62 25.75
C VAL A 4 4.65 21.22 25.57
N ARG A 5 4.54 22.22 24.70
CA ARG A 5 3.32 23.01 24.47
C ARG A 5 2.42 22.48 23.35
N LYS A 6 2.94 21.61 22.48
CA LYS A 6 2.23 20.97 21.36
C LYS A 6 2.96 19.69 20.97
N ILE A 7 2.24 18.70 20.47
CA ILE A 7 2.81 17.48 19.88
C ILE A 7 2.33 17.38 18.43
N THR A 8 3.23 17.07 17.51
CA THR A 8 2.92 16.73 16.12
C THR A 8 3.48 15.35 15.83
N PHE A 9 2.68 14.48 15.22
CA PHE A 9 3.08 13.11 14.95
C PHE A 9 2.49 12.63 13.62
N THR A 10 3.35 11.99 12.82
CA THR A 10 2.97 11.29 11.60
C THR A 10 3.44 9.85 11.72
N GLY A 11 2.55 8.89 11.54
CA GLY A 11 2.87 7.46 11.71
C GLY A 11 1.62 6.60 11.79
N SER A 12 1.67 5.52 12.57
CA SER A 12 0.53 4.60 12.67
C SER A 12 -0.59 5.14 13.56
N THR A 13 -1.83 4.79 13.21
CA THR A 13 -3.02 5.11 14.02
C THR A 13 -2.91 4.64 15.47
N GLU A 14 -2.39 3.43 15.70
CA GLU A 14 -2.22 2.88 17.05
C GLU A 14 -1.31 3.77 17.91
N VAL A 15 -0.13 4.12 17.40
CA VAL A 15 0.82 5.01 18.10
C VAL A 15 0.23 6.40 18.28
N GLY A 16 -0.48 6.93 17.27
CA GLY A 16 -1.22 8.19 17.37
C GLY A 16 -2.20 8.22 18.53
N HIS A 17 -2.98 7.15 18.71
CA HIS A 17 -3.88 7.01 19.86
C HIS A 17 -3.13 6.99 21.19
N HIS A 18 -1.98 6.32 21.28
CA HIS A 18 -1.14 6.35 22.48
C HIS A 18 -0.63 7.76 22.77
N ILE A 19 -0.16 8.49 21.77
CA ILE A 19 0.30 9.88 21.91
C ILE A 19 -0.84 10.77 22.39
N MET A 20 -2.02 10.67 21.80
CA MET A 20 -3.19 11.46 22.18
C MET A 20 -3.58 11.24 23.66
N ARG A 21 -3.60 9.98 24.12
CA ARG A 21 -3.90 9.64 25.52
C ARG A 21 -2.87 10.25 26.48
N ASN A 22 -1.58 10.12 26.18
CA ASN A 22 -0.52 10.70 27.01
C ASN A 22 -0.50 12.24 26.96
N ALA A 23 -0.97 12.86 25.87
CA ALA A 23 -1.10 14.31 25.77
C ALA A 23 -2.22 14.87 26.65
N ALA A 24 -3.25 14.06 26.95
CA ALA A 24 -4.43 14.47 27.69
C ALA A 24 -4.14 14.89 29.14
N ASP A 25 -3.21 14.20 29.82
CA ASP A 25 -2.82 14.47 31.21
C ASP A 25 -2.37 15.93 31.46
N ARG A 26 -1.94 16.61 30.39
CA ARG A 26 -1.47 18.00 30.40
C ARG A 26 -2.25 18.92 29.47
N ALA A 27 -3.33 18.44 28.86
CA ALA A 27 -4.10 19.14 27.85
C ALA A 27 -3.23 19.74 26.71
N ALA A 28 -2.17 19.03 26.31
CA ALA A 28 -1.32 19.49 25.22
C ALA A 28 -2.03 19.28 23.87
N PRO A 29 -2.14 20.31 23.00
CA PRO A 29 -2.66 20.15 21.65
C PRO A 29 -1.86 19.11 20.85
N VAL A 30 -2.57 18.30 20.06
CA VAL A 30 -1.99 17.28 19.18
C VAL A 30 -2.40 17.51 17.72
N THR A 31 -1.47 17.28 16.79
CA THR A 31 -1.73 17.11 15.35
C THR A 31 -1.24 15.71 14.97
N LEU A 32 -2.11 14.90 14.36
CA LEU A 32 -1.88 13.48 14.09
C LEU A 32 -2.20 13.16 12.63
N GLU A 33 -1.22 12.65 11.89
CA GLU A 33 -1.36 12.15 10.52
C GLU A 33 -1.11 10.63 10.51
N LEU A 34 -2.15 9.83 10.31
CA LEU A 34 -2.19 8.45 10.84
C LEU A 34 -2.30 7.33 9.78
N GLY A 35 -1.91 7.64 8.54
CA GLY A 35 -2.07 6.77 7.38
C GLY A 35 -3.50 6.75 6.86
N GLY A 36 -3.75 5.92 5.83
CA GLY A 36 -5.08 5.77 5.27
C GLY A 36 -5.20 4.56 4.35
N LYS A 37 -6.46 4.25 4.02
CA LYS A 37 -6.83 3.30 2.96
C LYS A 37 -7.42 4.08 1.79
N SER A 38 -6.54 4.79 1.07
CA SER A 38 -6.95 5.78 0.07
C SER A 38 -7.72 5.14 -1.09
N PRO A 39 -8.96 5.58 -1.36
CA PRO A 39 -9.72 5.12 -2.50
C PRO A 39 -9.28 5.84 -3.78
N PHE A 40 -9.23 5.10 -4.88
CA PHE A 40 -9.12 5.64 -6.23
C PHE A 40 -10.37 5.22 -7.02
N ILE A 41 -11.06 6.13 -7.70
CA ILE A 41 -12.34 5.85 -8.35
C ILE A 41 -12.24 6.17 -9.84
N VAL A 42 -12.45 5.17 -10.69
CA VAL A 42 -12.40 5.26 -12.16
C VAL A 42 -13.83 5.27 -12.69
N PHE A 43 -14.21 6.36 -13.35
CA PHE A 43 -15.53 6.51 -13.99
C PHE A 43 -15.47 6.06 -15.47
N PRO A 44 -16.62 5.77 -16.11
CA PRO A 44 -16.67 5.32 -17.51
C PRO A 44 -16.06 6.28 -18.53
N ASN A 45 -15.96 7.57 -18.19
CA ASN A 45 -15.40 8.61 -19.04
C ASN A 45 -13.96 8.99 -18.66
N ALA A 46 -13.32 8.21 -17.78
CA ALA A 46 -11.92 8.39 -17.45
C ALA A 46 -11.03 8.01 -18.64
N ASP A 47 -9.90 8.69 -18.76
CA ASP A 47 -8.81 8.25 -19.62
C ASP A 47 -8.11 7.06 -18.93
N ILE A 48 -8.23 5.86 -19.51
CA ILE A 48 -7.80 4.62 -18.86
C ILE A 48 -6.29 4.56 -18.70
N GLU A 49 -5.51 4.94 -19.71
CA GLU A 49 -4.06 4.98 -19.64
C GLU A 49 -3.58 5.89 -18.50
N THR A 50 -4.14 7.11 -18.41
CA THR A 50 -3.83 8.05 -17.34
C THR A 50 -4.25 7.52 -15.97
N ALA A 51 -5.41 6.88 -15.87
CA ALA A 51 -5.90 6.29 -14.63
C ALA A 51 -5.00 5.15 -14.15
N VAL A 52 -4.59 4.26 -15.05
CA VAL A 52 -3.67 3.15 -14.78
C VAL A 52 -2.33 3.68 -14.28
N GLU A 53 -1.72 4.64 -15.00
CA GLU A 53 -0.43 5.20 -14.59
C GLU A 53 -0.54 5.93 -13.24
N SER A 54 -1.64 6.64 -13.00
CA SER A 54 -1.87 7.31 -11.71
C SER A 54 -1.97 6.33 -10.54
N VAL A 55 -2.60 5.17 -10.74
CA VAL A 55 -2.71 4.14 -9.71
C VAL A 55 -1.38 3.44 -9.52
N ALA A 56 -0.80 2.87 -10.59
CA ALA A 56 0.42 2.08 -10.53
C ALA A 56 1.61 2.91 -10.04
N GLY A 57 1.80 4.10 -10.62
CA GLY A 57 2.90 5.01 -10.29
C GLY A 57 2.91 5.43 -8.83
N VAL A 58 1.75 5.59 -8.17
CA VAL A 58 1.69 5.93 -6.75
C VAL A 58 1.68 4.67 -5.86
N MET A 59 1.03 3.59 -6.29
CA MET A 59 0.93 2.35 -5.51
C MET A 59 2.29 1.65 -5.37
N TYR A 60 3.10 1.61 -6.43
CA TYR A 60 4.40 0.93 -6.40
C TYR A 60 5.55 1.84 -5.99
N TYR A 61 5.37 3.16 -6.05
CA TYR A 61 6.33 4.11 -5.48
C TYR A 61 6.58 3.82 -3.99
N ASN A 62 7.87 3.80 -3.62
CA ASN A 62 8.32 3.46 -2.27
C ASN A 62 7.77 2.10 -1.78
N THR A 63 7.53 1.15 -2.70
CA THR A 63 6.98 -0.18 -2.39
C THR A 63 5.61 -0.08 -1.70
N GLY A 64 4.82 0.94 -2.07
CA GLY A 64 3.50 1.22 -1.49
C GLY A 64 3.53 1.75 -0.06
N GLN A 65 4.71 2.10 0.48
CA GLN A 65 4.86 2.62 1.83
C GLN A 65 4.63 4.14 1.86
N SER A 66 3.47 4.56 1.37
CA SER A 66 2.99 5.94 1.41
C SER A 66 1.66 6.04 2.16
N CYS A 67 1.44 7.14 2.88
CA CYS A 67 0.20 7.37 3.63
C CYS A 67 -1.03 7.57 2.72
N ASP A 68 -0.80 7.93 1.46
CA ASP A 68 -1.82 8.23 0.46
C ASP A 68 -1.90 7.19 -0.67
N ALA A 69 -1.14 6.09 -0.58
CA ALA A 69 -1.11 5.05 -1.61
C ALA A 69 -2.53 4.59 -2.00
N PRO A 70 -2.88 4.53 -3.30
CA PRO A 70 -4.22 4.22 -3.81
C PRO A 70 -4.56 2.73 -3.69
N SER A 71 -4.41 2.18 -2.49
CA SER A 71 -4.48 0.75 -2.19
C SER A 71 -5.91 0.18 -2.21
N ARG A 72 -6.90 0.96 -2.68
CA ARG A 72 -8.26 0.52 -2.94
C ARG A 72 -8.80 1.20 -4.20
N VAL A 73 -8.79 0.49 -5.31
CA VAL A 73 -9.29 0.98 -6.58
C VAL A 73 -10.74 0.53 -6.77
N PHE A 74 -11.60 1.45 -7.18
CA PHE A 74 -12.98 1.20 -7.57
C PHE A 74 -13.12 1.57 -9.03
N VAL A 75 -13.41 0.59 -9.86
CA VAL A 75 -13.58 0.78 -11.30
C VAL A 75 -15.05 0.61 -11.63
N HIS A 76 -15.58 1.48 -12.47
CA HIS A 76 -16.94 1.33 -12.97
C HIS A 76 -17.01 0.13 -13.93
N GLU A 77 -18.07 -0.69 -13.81
CA GLU A 77 -18.23 -1.94 -14.58
C GLU A 77 -18.05 -1.76 -16.10
N ASP A 78 -18.57 -0.67 -16.67
CA ASP A 78 -18.41 -0.31 -18.10
C ASP A 78 -16.95 -0.24 -18.61
N VAL A 79 -15.97 -0.05 -17.72
CA VAL A 79 -14.54 0.09 -18.06
C VAL A 79 -13.64 -0.84 -17.25
N GLU A 80 -14.22 -1.80 -16.52
CA GLU A 80 -13.47 -2.69 -15.62
C GLU A 80 -12.47 -3.56 -16.39
N ASP A 81 -12.91 -4.24 -17.45
CA ASP A 81 -12.06 -5.13 -18.24
C ASP A 81 -10.88 -4.37 -18.87
N GLU A 82 -11.15 -3.23 -19.53
CA GLU A 82 -10.13 -2.40 -20.17
C GLU A 82 -9.11 -1.87 -19.15
N PHE A 83 -9.58 -1.40 -18.00
CA PHE A 83 -8.69 -0.95 -16.93
C PHE A 83 -7.85 -2.09 -16.37
N MET A 84 -8.46 -3.25 -16.11
CA MET A 84 -7.76 -4.39 -15.51
C MET A 84 -6.68 -4.94 -16.43
N ASP A 85 -6.95 -5.08 -17.72
CA ASP A 85 -5.96 -5.53 -18.70
C ASP A 85 -4.74 -4.59 -18.72
N ALA A 86 -4.98 -3.28 -18.87
CA ALA A 86 -3.91 -2.28 -18.89
C ALA A 86 -3.18 -2.16 -17.54
N PHE A 87 -3.89 -2.28 -16.42
CA PHE A 87 -3.30 -2.21 -15.09
C PHE A 87 -2.39 -3.40 -14.79
N LEU A 88 -2.80 -4.61 -15.20
CA LEU A 88 -1.97 -5.80 -15.04
C LEU A 88 -0.74 -5.73 -15.93
N GLU A 89 -0.86 -5.27 -17.18
CA GLU A 89 0.29 -5.04 -18.05
C GLU A 89 1.29 -4.07 -17.40
N ARG A 90 0.81 -2.90 -16.96
CA ARG A 90 1.64 -1.89 -16.29
C ARG A 90 2.28 -2.40 -14.99
N THR A 91 1.59 -3.28 -14.27
CA THR A 91 2.12 -3.93 -13.06
C THR A 91 3.34 -4.80 -13.37
N THR A 92 3.36 -5.49 -14.51
CA THR A 92 4.50 -6.34 -14.90
C THR A 92 5.74 -5.57 -15.30
N GLU A 93 5.62 -4.26 -15.55
CA GLU A 93 6.76 -3.38 -15.83
C GLU A 93 7.58 -3.05 -14.58
N GLU A 94 7.04 -3.32 -13.37
CA GLU A 94 7.77 -3.09 -12.14
C GLU A 94 8.93 -4.07 -11.98
N VAL A 95 10.14 -3.52 -11.88
CA VAL A 95 11.39 -4.25 -11.68
C VAL A 95 11.77 -4.20 -10.21
N VAL A 96 11.49 -5.29 -9.49
CA VAL A 96 11.89 -5.47 -8.09
C VAL A 96 13.39 -5.76 -8.02
N GLY A 97 14.11 -5.07 -7.14
CA GLY A 97 15.55 -5.29 -7.00
C GLY A 97 16.28 -4.33 -6.06
N ASP A 98 17.62 -4.41 -6.06
CA ASP A 98 18.47 -3.47 -5.32
C ASP A 98 18.17 -2.02 -5.75
N PRO A 99 17.77 -1.13 -4.82
CA PRO A 99 17.45 0.26 -5.13
C PRO A 99 18.64 1.08 -5.65
N LEU A 100 19.88 0.58 -5.53
CA LEU A 100 21.08 1.21 -6.09
C LEU A 100 21.37 0.77 -7.54
N ARG A 101 20.69 -0.26 -8.04
CA ARG A 101 20.89 -0.78 -9.40
C ARG A 101 20.07 0.03 -10.41
N GLU A 102 20.70 0.35 -11.54
CA GLU A 102 20.01 1.00 -12.65
C GLU A 102 18.89 0.09 -13.19
N GLY A 103 17.71 0.69 -13.42
CA GLY A 103 16.53 -0.01 -13.92
C GLY A 103 15.66 -0.65 -12.84
N THR A 104 16.04 -0.64 -11.57
CA THR A 104 15.13 -1.00 -10.47
C THR A 104 14.05 0.07 -10.33
N THR A 105 12.77 -0.33 -10.32
CA THR A 105 11.63 0.57 -10.10
C THR A 105 10.98 0.38 -8.73
N MET A 106 11.14 -0.81 -8.12
CA MET A 106 10.57 -1.13 -6.81
C MET A 106 11.62 -1.79 -5.90
N GLY A 107 11.87 -1.16 -4.74
CA GLY A 107 12.84 -1.66 -3.74
C GLY A 107 12.20 -2.55 -2.67
N PRO A 108 12.97 -2.93 -1.63
CA PRO A 108 12.45 -3.71 -0.52
C PRO A 108 11.53 -2.88 0.39
N LEU A 109 10.72 -3.56 1.19
CA LEU A 109 10.03 -2.95 2.33
C LEU A 109 11.04 -2.44 3.36
N ALA A 110 10.66 -1.47 4.18
CA ALA A 110 11.61 -0.75 5.03
C ALA A 110 12.12 -1.54 6.25
N SER A 111 11.45 -2.61 6.65
CA SER A 111 11.83 -3.42 7.83
C SER A 111 11.26 -4.83 7.77
N LYS A 112 11.90 -5.75 8.50
CA LYS A 112 11.40 -7.12 8.71
C LYS A 112 9.97 -7.13 9.26
N ALA A 113 9.66 -6.27 10.23
CA ALA A 113 8.32 -6.20 10.82
C ALA A 113 7.25 -5.76 9.79
N GLN A 114 7.61 -4.84 8.89
CA GLN A 114 6.72 -4.44 7.80
C GLN A 114 6.57 -5.55 6.75
N PHE A 115 7.65 -6.26 6.43
CA PHE A 115 7.63 -7.42 5.55
C PHE A 115 6.70 -8.52 6.07
N GLU A 116 6.88 -8.94 7.32
CA GLU A 116 6.01 -9.94 7.98
C GLU A 116 4.54 -9.50 7.99
N LYS A 117 4.29 -8.20 8.20
CA LYS A 117 2.92 -7.65 8.14
C LYS A 117 2.34 -7.74 6.73
N VAL A 118 3.09 -7.35 5.71
CA VAL A 118 2.64 -7.39 4.31
C VAL A 118 2.39 -8.83 3.87
N THR A 119 3.34 -9.75 4.09
CA THR A 119 3.20 -11.15 3.70
C THR A 119 2.04 -11.83 4.43
N ASN A 120 1.80 -11.52 5.71
CA ASN A 120 0.60 -11.98 6.41
C ASN A 120 -0.70 -11.49 5.73
N TYR A 121 -0.73 -10.26 5.20
CA TYR A 121 -1.90 -9.78 4.45
C TYR A 121 -2.07 -10.46 3.09
N LEU A 122 -0.98 -10.93 2.47
CA LEU A 122 -1.08 -11.77 1.27
C LEU A 122 -1.84 -13.07 1.60
N ASP A 123 -1.49 -13.70 2.72
CA ASP A 123 -2.16 -14.92 3.20
C ASP A 123 -3.61 -14.69 3.63
N VAL A 124 -3.88 -13.60 4.35
CA VAL A 124 -5.25 -13.21 4.70
C VAL A 124 -6.07 -13.03 3.43
N GLY A 125 -5.49 -12.38 2.41
CA GLY A 125 -6.17 -12.14 1.16
C GLY A 125 -6.66 -13.41 0.48
N ARG A 126 -5.75 -14.39 0.36
CA ARG A 126 -6.05 -15.73 -0.14
C ARG A 126 -7.12 -16.44 0.69
N LYS A 127 -7.00 -16.41 2.03
CA LYS A 127 -7.92 -17.09 2.95
C LYS A 127 -9.35 -16.53 2.91
N GLU A 128 -9.50 -15.24 2.62
CA GLU A 128 -10.79 -14.58 2.53
C GLU A 128 -11.42 -14.63 1.13
N GLY A 129 -10.78 -15.35 0.20
CA GLY A 129 -11.33 -15.62 -1.12
C GLY A 129 -11.10 -14.51 -2.15
N ALA A 130 -10.16 -13.59 -1.90
CA ALA A 130 -9.70 -12.70 -2.96
C ALA A 130 -8.83 -13.49 -3.95
N SER A 131 -8.97 -13.15 -5.22
CA SER A 131 -8.14 -13.66 -6.30
C SER A 131 -6.85 -12.84 -6.38
N ILE A 132 -5.73 -13.48 -6.70
CA ILE A 132 -4.48 -12.77 -7.01
C ILE A 132 -4.34 -12.75 -8.53
N ALA A 133 -4.42 -11.55 -9.11
CA ALA A 133 -4.31 -11.34 -10.55
C ALA A 133 -2.86 -11.11 -11.00
N ALA A 134 -2.00 -10.60 -10.12
CA ALA A 134 -0.56 -10.46 -10.33
C ALA A 134 0.21 -10.52 -9.00
N GLY A 135 1.45 -11.02 -9.06
CA GLY A 135 2.37 -11.11 -7.93
C GLY A 135 1.84 -11.98 -6.79
N GLY A 136 1.88 -11.43 -5.57
CA GLY A 136 1.42 -12.10 -4.35
C GLY A 136 2.47 -12.98 -3.68
N GLU A 137 3.67 -13.09 -4.24
CA GLU A 137 4.73 -13.92 -3.73
C GLU A 137 5.94 -13.07 -3.28
N ILE A 138 6.92 -13.77 -2.70
CA ILE A 138 8.26 -13.24 -2.50
C ILE A 138 9.04 -13.55 -3.79
N PRO A 139 9.73 -12.58 -4.41
CA PRO A 139 10.47 -12.83 -5.64
C PRO A 139 11.58 -13.87 -5.44
N ASP A 140 11.74 -14.75 -6.44
CA ASP A 140 12.77 -15.81 -6.44
C ASP A 140 14.14 -15.26 -6.87
N GLY A 141 15.21 -15.70 -6.21
CA GLY A 141 16.59 -15.39 -6.60
C GLY A 141 17.50 -15.07 -5.41
N GLU A 142 18.80 -15.36 -5.55
CA GLU A 142 19.80 -15.13 -4.50
C GLU A 142 19.85 -13.67 -4.03
N GLU A 143 19.55 -12.72 -4.92
CA GLU A 143 19.54 -11.28 -4.60
C GLU A 143 18.43 -10.86 -3.63
N PHE A 144 17.39 -11.68 -3.48
CA PHE A 144 16.24 -11.39 -2.61
C PHE A 144 16.34 -12.06 -1.23
N GLU A 145 17.27 -12.99 -1.03
CA GLU A 145 17.40 -13.77 0.22
C GLU A 145 17.73 -12.90 1.44
N ASP A 146 18.57 -11.88 1.24
CA ASP A 146 19.06 -10.98 2.29
C ASP A 146 18.28 -9.66 2.37
N GLY A 147 17.01 -9.66 1.93
CA GLY A 147 16.16 -8.48 1.91
C GLY A 147 14.70 -8.72 2.29
N TRP A 148 13.89 -7.68 2.12
CA TRP A 148 12.47 -7.65 2.49
C TRP A 148 11.62 -7.35 1.26
N PHE A 149 11.82 -8.14 0.21
CA PHE A 149 11.21 -7.93 -1.11
C PHE A 149 9.87 -8.65 -1.23
N VAL A 150 8.94 -8.03 -1.95
CA VAL A 150 7.64 -8.60 -2.29
C VAL A 150 7.31 -8.21 -3.72
N ASP A 151 6.61 -9.07 -4.43
CA ASP A 151 6.16 -8.74 -5.78
C ASP A 151 5.09 -7.63 -5.76
N PRO A 152 5.04 -6.79 -6.82
CA PRO A 152 3.89 -5.93 -7.05
C PRO A 152 2.63 -6.80 -7.15
N THR A 153 1.68 -6.59 -6.23
CA THR A 153 0.56 -7.51 -6.04
C THR A 153 -0.77 -6.85 -6.37
N VAL A 154 -1.61 -7.55 -7.14
CA VAL A 154 -2.98 -7.13 -7.45
C VAL A 154 -3.97 -8.16 -6.94
N PHE A 155 -4.79 -7.75 -5.98
CA PHE A 155 -5.94 -8.53 -5.52
C PHE A 155 -7.21 -8.10 -6.27
N THR A 156 -7.96 -9.06 -6.79
CA THR A 156 -9.30 -8.90 -7.36
C THR A 156 -10.33 -9.70 -6.56
N ASP A 157 -11.61 -9.52 -6.86
CA ASP A 157 -12.73 -10.23 -6.20
C ASP A 157 -12.75 -10.10 -4.66
N ALA A 158 -12.05 -9.09 -4.12
CA ALA A 158 -12.01 -8.86 -2.70
C ALA A 158 -13.39 -8.42 -2.22
N SER A 159 -13.99 -9.21 -1.31
CA SER A 159 -15.29 -8.87 -0.74
C SER A 159 -15.27 -7.44 -0.15
N ARG A 160 -16.41 -6.75 -0.12
CA ARG A 160 -16.52 -5.44 0.56
C ARG A 160 -16.06 -5.46 2.02
N HIS A 161 -15.96 -6.65 2.63
CA HIS A 161 -15.55 -6.90 4.00
C HIS A 161 -14.12 -7.43 4.16
N PHE A 162 -13.35 -7.51 3.07
CA PHE A 162 -11.92 -7.89 3.06
C PHE A 162 -11.19 -7.26 4.24
N SER A 163 -10.57 -8.09 5.07
CA SER A 163 -9.97 -7.70 6.34
C SER A 163 -8.57 -7.13 6.19
N ALA A 164 -8.10 -6.87 4.96
CA ALA A 164 -7.01 -5.93 4.75
C ALA A 164 -7.27 -4.65 5.56
N PRO A 165 -6.21 -3.97 6.05
CA PRO A 165 -6.36 -2.92 7.04
C PRO A 165 -7.45 -1.97 6.61
N ARG A 166 -8.54 -1.90 7.38
CA ARG A 166 -9.68 -1.02 7.05
C ARG A 166 -9.29 0.46 7.14
N ARG A 167 -8.07 0.75 7.61
CA ARG A 167 -7.38 2.03 7.77
C ARG A 167 -5.88 1.81 7.76
#